data_AF-A0A2G8LK59-F1
#
_entry.id   AF-A0A2G8LK59-F1
#
_cell.length_a   1.000
_cell.length_b   1.000
_cell.length_c   1.000
_cell.angle_alpha   90.00
_cell.angle_beta   90.00
_cell.angle_gamma   90.00
#
_symmetry.space_group_name_H-M   'P 1'
#
loop_
_entity.id
_entity.type
_entity.pdbx_description
1 polymer ?
#
loop_
_entity_poly.entity_id
_entity_poly.type
_entity_poly.pdbx_seq_one_letter_code
_entity_poly.pdbx_strand_id
1 'polypeptide(L)'
;MSDIRLDCKKGFAIVIDRRDDNWAGLKSTLIRIAGYFPGVIQCVFVIKPKGFLQKQLADYRFKNFKDDFKFTVILLDSVQELHARIDPSQLTTELGGTLDFDLTGWIEDRMAIERFANNCKERTTTVQNFLRECKHMELPNDVESATILLMQHRKRHMDLKDDMKSAIKYGRTLLGCLKRPFEGDASYNPDENSVPAALDRLITDLETTLSAFEEKWAGYESRLVMCIKVRQFEVEFKEVTSVYSGIMTFLTGFEPLDMQSASMAWWLGCPHMGRGARVRTLWRLEVFSLYIYV
;
A
#
# COMPACT_ATOMS: atom_id res chain seq x y z
N MET A 1 -15.36 12.04 -51.39
CA MET A 1 -14.33 11.98 -50.34
C MET A 1 -15.09 11.97 -49.02
N SER A 2 -14.99 10.92 -48.21
CA SER A 2 -15.77 10.80 -46.97
C SER A 2 -15.32 11.85 -45.96
N ASP A 3 -16.25 12.69 -45.48
CA ASP A 3 -16.00 13.62 -44.38
C ASP A 3 -15.75 12.83 -43.10
N ILE A 4 -14.50 12.82 -42.64
CA ILE A 4 -14.12 12.20 -41.37
C ILE A 4 -14.48 13.19 -40.27
N ARG A 5 -15.58 12.93 -39.57
CA ARG A 5 -15.90 13.60 -38.31
C ARG A 5 -15.02 13.02 -37.20
N LEU A 6 -14.20 13.87 -36.60
CA LEU A 6 -13.43 13.52 -35.40
C LEU A 6 -14.38 13.30 -34.22
N ASP A 7 -14.16 12.22 -33.49
CA ASP A 7 -14.95 11.85 -32.31
C ASP A 7 -13.97 11.44 -31.23
N CYS A 8 -13.98 12.16 -30.10
CA CYS A 8 -13.07 11.92 -28.99
C CYS A 8 -13.20 10.52 -28.38
N LYS A 9 -14.28 9.78 -28.68
CA LYS A 9 -14.48 8.39 -28.24
C LYS A 9 -13.93 7.35 -29.21
N LYS A 10 -13.54 7.73 -30.44
CA LYS A 10 -13.09 6.81 -31.49
C LYS A 10 -11.57 6.62 -31.54
N GLY A 11 -10.82 7.42 -30.78
CA GLY A 11 -9.37 7.33 -30.69
C GLY A 11 -8.69 8.66 -30.98
N PHE A 12 -7.39 8.58 -31.24
CA PHE A 12 -6.53 9.73 -31.47
C PHE A 12 -6.55 10.17 -32.93
N ALA A 13 -6.57 11.48 -33.15
CA ALA A 13 -6.20 12.10 -34.41
C ALA A 13 -4.78 12.63 -34.30
N ILE A 14 -3.91 12.25 -35.23
CA ILE A 14 -2.52 12.69 -35.23
C ILE A 14 -2.32 13.64 -36.41
N VAL A 15 -1.72 14.80 -36.16
CA VAL A 15 -1.28 15.71 -37.23
C VAL A 15 0.23 15.57 -37.39
N ILE A 16 0.68 15.30 -38.61
CA ILE A 16 2.10 15.27 -38.97
C ILE A 16 2.35 16.38 -39.98
N ASP A 17 3.12 17.37 -39.54
CA ASP A 17 3.62 18.40 -40.44
C ASP A 17 4.96 17.97 -41.06
N ARG A 18 4.99 17.84 -42.39
CA ARG A 18 6.20 17.49 -43.14
C ARG A 18 6.51 18.51 -44.23
N ARG A 19 6.00 19.74 -44.14
CA ARG A 19 6.20 20.80 -45.15
C ARG A 19 7.67 20.98 -45.54
N ASP A 20 8.58 20.85 -44.57
CA ASP A 20 10.02 21.07 -44.72
C ASP A 20 10.85 19.75 -44.64
N ASP A 21 10.21 18.59 -44.86
CA ASP A 21 10.83 17.25 -44.81
C ASP A 21 10.67 16.51 -46.16
N ASN A 22 10.95 15.19 -46.21
CA ASN A 22 10.79 14.32 -47.37
C ASN A 22 9.88 13.11 -47.12
N TRP A 23 9.51 12.42 -48.19
CA TRP A 23 8.60 11.25 -48.14
C TRP A 23 9.17 10.04 -47.39
N ALA A 24 10.49 9.86 -47.35
CA ALA A 24 11.11 8.77 -46.61
C ALA A 24 11.01 8.99 -45.09
N GLY A 25 11.23 10.24 -44.62
CA GLY A 25 11.04 10.64 -43.23
C GLY A 25 9.60 10.47 -42.76
N LEU A 26 8.62 10.86 -43.59
CA LEU A 26 7.20 10.61 -43.33
C LEU A 26 6.90 9.11 -43.15
N LYS A 27 7.37 8.27 -44.08
CA LYS A 27 7.16 6.81 -44.00
C LYS A 27 7.74 6.22 -42.72
N SER A 28 8.97 6.59 -42.35
CA SER A 28 9.59 6.16 -41.09
C SER A 28 8.75 6.55 -39.87
N THR A 29 8.21 7.78 -39.87
CA THR A 29 7.34 8.29 -38.80
C THR A 29 6.07 7.45 -38.67
N LEU A 30 5.39 7.14 -39.78
CA LEU A 30 4.16 6.36 -39.76
C LEU A 30 4.37 4.92 -39.29
N ILE A 31 5.48 4.29 -39.68
CA ILE A 31 5.86 2.95 -39.20
C ILE A 31 6.05 2.96 -37.67
N ARG A 32 6.74 3.99 -37.14
CA ARG A 32 6.94 4.13 -35.69
C ARG A 32 5.61 4.35 -34.96
N ILE A 33 4.73 5.20 -35.49
CA ILE A 33 3.39 5.41 -34.93
C ILE A 33 2.62 4.08 -34.92
N ALA A 34 2.61 3.34 -36.02
CA ALA A 34 1.92 2.05 -36.10
C ALA A 34 2.48 0.99 -35.14
N GLY A 35 3.79 1.01 -34.87
CA GLY A 35 4.45 0.03 -34.01
C GLY A 35 4.41 0.35 -32.51
N TYR A 36 4.37 1.63 -32.12
CA TYR A 36 4.59 2.03 -30.72
C TYR A 36 3.47 2.88 -30.11
N PHE A 37 2.51 3.38 -30.90
CA PHE A 37 1.49 4.26 -30.36
C PHE A 37 0.56 3.50 -29.39
N PRO A 38 0.38 3.96 -28.15
CA PRO A 38 -0.25 3.19 -27.08
C PRO A 38 -1.79 3.17 -27.14
N GLY A 39 -2.40 3.75 -28.17
CA GLY A 39 -3.84 3.95 -28.28
C GLY A 39 -4.41 3.65 -29.66
N VAL A 40 -5.74 3.69 -29.76
CA VAL A 40 -6.43 3.55 -31.05
C VAL A 40 -6.24 4.83 -31.85
N ILE A 41 -5.69 4.74 -33.06
CA ILE A 41 -5.55 5.88 -33.96
C ILE A 41 -6.75 5.88 -34.90
N GLN A 42 -7.58 6.92 -34.81
CA GLN A 42 -8.71 7.11 -35.72
C GLN A 42 -8.20 7.49 -37.12
N CYS A 43 -7.34 8.51 -37.19
CA CYS A 43 -6.75 8.98 -38.44
C CYS A 43 -5.45 9.75 -38.21
N VAL A 44 -4.68 9.87 -39.28
CA VAL A 44 -3.46 10.67 -39.34
C VAL A 44 -3.57 11.67 -40.48
N PHE A 45 -3.59 12.96 -40.15
CA PHE A 45 -3.50 14.06 -41.10
C PHE A 45 -2.03 14.34 -41.40
N VAL A 46 -1.67 14.45 -42.67
CA VAL A 46 -0.30 14.71 -43.10
C VAL A 46 -0.28 15.93 -44.01
N ILE A 47 0.40 16.99 -43.60
CA ILE A 47 0.70 18.12 -44.49
C ILE A 47 1.92 17.74 -45.31
N LYS A 48 1.74 17.63 -46.63
CA LYS A 48 2.73 17.04 -47.54
C LYS A 48 4.04 17.86 -47.60
N PRO A 49 5.20 17.19 -47.81
CA PRO A 49 6.45 17.82 -48.23
C PRO A 49 6.32 18.76 -49.43
N LYS A 50 6.97 19.93 -49.38
CA LYS A 50 7.08 20.83 -50.54
C LYS A 50 8.10 20.27 -51.55
N GLY A 51 7.65 19.93 -52.76
CA GLY A 51 8.53 19.42 -53.83
C GLY A 51 7.78 19.03 -55.10
N PHE A 52 7.84 19.90 -56.11
CA PHE A 52 6.91 19.94 -57.26
C PHE A 52 7.20 18.92 -58.40
N LEU A 53 8.27 18.12 -58.34
CA LEU A 53 8.68 17.25 -59.47
C LEU A 53 8.37 15.76 -59.30
N GLN A 54 7.78 15.34 -58.18
CA GLN A 54 7.43 13.93 -57.92
C GLN A 54 5.97 13.69 -57.53
N LYS A 55 5.08 14.68 -57.72
CA LYS A 55 3.67 14.62 -57.29
C LYS A 55 2.98 13.28 -57.66
N GLN A 56 3.10 12.85 -58.92
CA GLN A 56 2.49 11.60 -59.42
C GLN A 56 3.18 10.30 -58.93
N LEU A 57 4.51 10.31 -58.76
CA LEU A 57 5.32 9.13 -58.39
C LEU A 57 5.32 8.86 -56.88
N ALA A 58 5.25 9.93 -56.07
CA ALA A 58 5.10 9.84 -54.63
C ALA A 58 3.66 9.45 -54.27
N ASP A 59 2.65 10.00 -54.96
CA ASP A 59 1.25 9.62 -54.77
C ASP A 59 1.02 8.12 -55.06
N TYR A 60 1.63 7.55 -56.12
CA TYR A 60 1.50 6.12 -56.44
C TYR A 60 2.23 5.22 -55.43
N ARG A 61 3.46 5.58 -55.04
CA ARG A 61 4.23 4.82 -54.02
C ARG A 61 3.61 4.90 -52.63
N PHE A 62 2.97 6.02 -52.30
CA PHE A 62 2.32 6.20 -51.01
C PHE A 62 0.89 5.61 -50.99
N LYS A 63 0.19 5.56 -52.14
CA LYS A 63 -1.09 4.84 -52.26
C LYS A 63 -0.96 3.37 -51.85
N ASN A 64 0.12 2.71 -52.29
CA ASN A 64 0.42 1.34 -51.89
C ASN A 64 0.76 1.20 -50.40
N PHE A 65 1.14 2.29 -49.73
CA PHE A 65 1.49 2.32 -48.30
C PHE A 65 0.29 2.58 -47.39
N LYS A 66 -0.79 3.14 -47.94
CA LYS A 66 -1.97 3.54 -47.17
C LYS A 66 -2.75 2.34 -46.64
N ASP A 67 -2.67 1.21 -47.34
CA ASP A 67 -3.36 -0.04 -46.98
C ASP A 67 -2.60 -0.85 -45.91
N ASP A 68 -1.34 -0.49 -45.60
CA ASP A 68 -0.51 -1.20 -44.62
C ASP A 68 -0.83 -0.82 -43.16
N PHE A 69 -1.57 0.28 -42.94
CA PHE A 69 -1.85 0.81 -41.61
C PHE A 69 -3.28 0.54 -41.18
N LYS A 70 -3.46 0.21 -39.89
CA LYS A 70 -4.78 0.03 -39.26
C LYS A 70 -5.56 1.34 -39.08
N PHE A 71 -5.01 2.47 -39.50
CA PHE A 71 -5.58 3.80 -39.36
C PHE A 71 -5.61 4.53 -40.71
N THR A 72 -6.56 5.45 -40.86
CA THR A 72 -6.71 6.20 -42.11
C THR A 72 -5.67 7.32 -42.22
N VAL A 73 -4.87 7.32 -43.28
CA VAL A 73 -3.96 8.43 -43.60
C VAL A 73 -4.60 9.41 -44.58
N ILE A 74 -4.64 10.69 -44.22
CA ILE A 74 -5.26 11.78 -44.99
C ILE A 74 -4.17 12.77 -45.37
N LEU A 75 -3.85 12.84 -46.65
CA LEU A 75 -2.83 13.75 -47.16
C LEU A 75 -3.47 15.11 -47.47
N LEU A 76 -2.86 16.18 -47.00
CA LEU A 76 -3.31 17.56 -47.12
C LEU A 76 -2.31 18.35 -47.95
N ASP A 77 -2.79 19.14 -48.91
CA ASP A 77 -1.93 20.00 -49.73
C ASP A 77 -1.55 21.32 -49.02
N SER A 78 -2.28 21.68 -47.96
CA SER A 78 -2.05 22.92 -47.22
C SER A 78 -2.56 22.86 -45.78
N VAL A 79 -2.18 23.84 -44.97
CA VAL A 79 -2.71 24.05 -43.62
C VAL A 79 -4.20 24.41 -43.66
N GLN A 80 -4.65 25.11 -44.70
CA GLN A 80 -6.07 25.49 -44.86
C GLN A 80 -6.97 24.26 -44.98
N GLU A 81 -6.48 23.19 -45.61
CA GLU A 81 -7.21 21.91 -45.64
C GLU A 81 -7.27 21.22 -44.27
N LEU A 82 -6.29 21.46 -43.39
CA LEU A 82 -6.34 20.98 -42.01
C LEU A 82 -7.43 21.73 -41.23
N HIS A 83 -7.50 23.05 -41.39
CA HIS A 83 -8.49 23.92 -40.73
C HIS A 83 -9.93 23.61 -41.14
N ALA A 84 -10.14 23.06 -42.34
CA ALA A 84 -11.46 22.56 -42.77
C ALA A 84 -11.92 21.30 -42.01
N ARG A 85 -11.03 20.66 -41.22
CA ARG A 85 -11.28 19.36 -40.57
C ARG A 85 -11.04 19.37 -39.07
N ILE A 86 -10.14 20.24 -38.59
CA ILE A 86 -9.84 20.46 -37.18
C ILE A 86 -10.04 21.94 -36.91
N ASP A 87 -10.78 22.26 -35.84
CA ASP A 87 -10.96 23.62 -35.39
C ASP A 87 -9.59 24.25 -35.05
N PRO A 88 -9.25 25.43 -35.59
CA PRO A 88 -7.99 26.10 -35.28
C PRO A 88 -7.72 26.32 -33.79
N SER A 89 -8.76 26.37 -32.94
CA SER A 89 -8.61 26.44 -31.48
C SER A 89 -7.97 25.21 -30.84
N GLN A 90 -7.92 24.08 -31.56
CA GLN A 90 -7.31 22.82 -31.14
C GLN A 90 -5.93 22.59 -31.76
N LEU A 91 -5.43 23.56 -32.54
CA LEU A 91 -4.15 23.47 -33.24
C LEU A 91 -3.17 24.48 -32.66
N THR A 92 -1.90 24.10 -32.57
CA THR A 92 -0.84 25.00 -32.11
C THR A 92 -0.55 26.09 -33.15
N THR A 93 0.14 27.14 -32.72
CA THR A 93 0.42 28.32 -33.56
C THR A 93 1.26 28.00 -34.80
N GLU A 94 2.12 26.97 -34.76
CA GLU A 94 2.93 26.51 -35.91
C GLU A 94 2.06 25.94 -37.05
N LEU A 95 0.86 25.48 -36.71
CA LEU A 95 -0.18 25.01 -37.62
C LEU A 95 -1.24 26.10 -37.91
N GLY A 96 -0.96 27.35 -37.56
CA GLY A 96 -1.87 28.48 -37.75
C GLY A 96 -3.13 28.40 -36.89
N GLY A 97 -3.07 27.70 -35.75
CA GLY A 97 -4.14 27.67 -34.76
C GLY A 97 -3.95 28.66 -33.62
N THR A 98 -4.82 28.58 -32.61
CA THR A 98 -4.82 29.47 -31.43
C THR A 98 -4.58 28.73 -30.11
N LEU A 99 -4.26 27.43 -30.15
CA LEU A 99 -3.87 26.69 -28.95
C LEU A 99 -2.47 27.10 -28.53
N ASP A 100 -2.37 27.74 -27.37
CA ASP A 100 -1.09 28.01 -26.72
C ASP A 100 -0.66 26.76 -25.93
N PHE A 101 0.17 25.93 -26.57
CA PHE A 101 0.61 24.66 -25.99
C PHE A 101 2.04 24.77 -25.46
N ASP A 102 2.17 24.80 -24.13
CA ASP A 102 3.46 24.69 -23.45
C ASP A 102 3.91 23.22 -23.37
N LEU A 103 4.71 22.79 -24.35
CA LEU A 103 5.29 21.44 -24.36
C LEU A 103 6.16 21.19 -23.11
N THR A 104 6.91 22.20 -22.66
CA THR A 104 7.82 22.03 -21.51
C THR A 104 7.02 21.82 -20.23
N GLY A 105 6.05 22.68 -19.95
CA GLY A 105 5.15 22.51 -18.80
C GLY A 105 4.38 21.19 -18.84
N TRP A 106 3.87 20.79 -20.02
CA TRP A 106 3.17 19.51 -20.20
C TRP A 106 4.04 18.30 -19.86
N ILE A 107 5.33 18.33 -20.24
CA ILE A 107 6.31 17.27 -19.90
C ILE A 107 6.59 17.30 -18.39
N GLU A 108 6.86 18.49 -17.83
CA GLU A 108 7.20 18.66 -16.42
C GLU A 108 6.09 18.15 -15.49
N ASP A 109 4.83 18.45 -15.79
CA ASP A 109 3.67 18.00 -15.03
C ASP A 109 3.56 16.47 -15.02
N ARG A 110 3.77 15.82 -16.18
CA ARG A 110 3.75 14.35 -16.29
C ARG A 110 4.91 13.69 -15.56
N MET A 111 6.11 14.27 -15.66
CA MET A 111 7.27 13.80 -14.91
C MET A 111 7.06 13.93 -13.40
N ALA A 112 6.39 14.99 -12.94
CA ALA A 112 6.07 15.16 -11.53
C ALA A 112 5.14 14.06 -11.02
N ILE A 113 4.12 13.68 -11.80
CA ILE A 113 3.24 12.55 -11.49
C ILE A 113 4.02 11.23 -11.45
N GLU A 114 4.86 10.97 -12.46
CA GLU A 114 5.64 9.72 -12.51
C GLU A 114 6.59 9.59 -11.31
N ARG A 115 7.27 10.69 -10.94
CA ARG A 115 8.12 10.75 -9.74
C ARG A 115 7.31 10.47 -8.48
N PHE A 116 6.12 11.05 -8.36
CA PHE A 116 5.25 10.81 -7.21
C PHE A 116 4.72 9.36 -7.17
N ALA A 117 4.38 8.77 -8.32
CA ALA A 117 3.95 7.38 -8.41
C ALA A 117 5.07 6.42 -7.93
N ASN A 118 6.31 6.67 -8.36
CA ASN A 118 7.47 5.90 -7.90
C ASN A 118 7.70 6.05 -6.39
N ASN A 119 7.55 7.28 -5.87
CA ASN A 119 7.64 7.57 -4.44
C ASN A 119 6.57 6.82 -3.61
N CYS A 120 5.32 6.77 -4.10
CA CYS A 120 4.24 6.00 -3.49
C CYS A 120 4.54 4.49 -3.47
N LYS A 121 5.06 3.97 -4.60
CA LYS A 121 5.41 2.55 -4.75
C LYS A 121 6.50 2.13 -3.79
N GLU A 122 7.55 2.94 -3.64
CA GLU A 122 8.64 2.68 -2.71
C GLU A 122 8.14 2.56 -1.26
N ARG A 123 7.38 3.57 -0.80
CA ARG A 123 6.82 3.59 0.57
C ARG A 123 5.88 2.45 0.84
N THR A 124 4.99 2.17 -0.11
CA THR A 124 4.08 1.01 -0.03
C THR A 124 4.89 -0.28 0.11
N THR A 125 5.96 -0.44 -0.66
CA THR A 125 6.83 -1.64 -0.59
C THR A 125 7.50 -1.76 0.78
N THR A 126 8.05 -0.68 1.32
CA THR A 126 8.69 -0.66 2.65
C THR A 126 7.70 -1.08 3.75
N VAL A 127 6.49 -0.53 3.72
CA VAL A 127 5.42 -0.90 4.67
C VAL A 127 5.01 -2.37 4.52
N GLN A 128 4.84 -2.86 3.30
CA GLN A 128 4.51 -4.27 3.08
C GLN A 128 5.62 -5.21 3.57
N ASN A 129 6.89 -4.84 3.42
CA ASN A 129 8.01 -5.62 3.94
C ASN A 129 8.00 -5.67 5.47
N PHE A 130 7.82 -4.53 6.14
CA PHE A 130 7.71 -4.48 7.59
C PHE A 130 6.53 -5.29 8.14
N LEU A 131 5.36 -5.20 7.49
CA LEU A 131 4.20 -6.01 7.85
C LEU A 131 4.43 -7.51 7.64
N ARG A 132 5.18 -7.88 6.59
CA ARG A 132 5.58 -9.27 6.34
C ARG A 132 6.50 -9.78 7.44
N GLU A 133 7.50 -9.00 7.84
CA GLU A 133 8.36 -9.30 8.99
C GLU A 133 7.55 -9.51 10.27
N CYS A 134 6.62 -8.61 10.56
CA CYS A 134 5.72 -8.71 11.71
C CYS A 134 4.86 -9.99 11.69
N LYS A 135 4.40 -10.42 10.51
CA LYS A 135 3.57 -11.61 10.34
C LYS A 135 4.34 -12.92 10.61
N HIS A 136 5.59 -12.99 10.19
CA HIS A 136 6.42 -14.20 10.28
C HIS A 136 7.29 -14.26 11.54
N MET A 137 7.23 -13.24 12.38
CA MET A 137 7.98 -13.21 13.64
C MET A 137 7.47 -14.27 14.62
N GLU A 138 8.41 -15.03 15.19
CA GLU A 138 8.16 -15.96 16.30
C GLU A 138 8.14 -15.20 17.62
N LEU A 139 7.07 -15.39 18.41
CA LEU A 139 6.87 -14.69 19.68
C LEU A 139 7.98 -15.05 20.68
N PRO A 140 8.63 -14.06 21.33
CA PRO A 140 9.66 -14.35 22.32
C PRO A 140 9.14 -15.12 23.54
N ASN A 141 10.04 -15.86 24.19
CA ASN A 141 9.69 -16.74 25.32
C ASN A 141 9.86 -16.09 26.70
N ASP A 142 10.45 -14.89 26.77
CA ASP A 142 10.67 -14.14 28.01
C ASP A 142 10.15 -12.70 27.90
N VAL A 143 9.89 -12.09 29.06
CA VAL A 143 9.28 -10.75 29.18
C VAL A 143 10.20 -9.67 28.64
N GLU A 144 11.51 -9.75 28.89
CA GLU A 144 12.49 -8.73 28.52
C GLU A 144 12.63 -8.64 27.00
N SER A 145 12.89 -9.76 26.33
CA SER A 145 13.01 -9.86 24.87
C SER A 145 11.73 -9.43 24.18
N ALA A 146 10.55 -9.84 24.67
CA ALA A 146 9.27 -9.44 24.11
C ALA A 146 9.02 -7.92 24.24
N THR A 147 9.41 -7.33 25.37
CA THR A 147 9.29 -5.89 25.61
C THR A 147 10.21 -5.07 24.72
N ILE A 148 11.48 -5.47 24.60
CA ILE A 148 12.46 -4.82 23.72
C ILE A 148 11.98 -4.88 22.26
N LEU A 149 11.51 -6.05 21.82
CA LEU A 149 11.00 -6.23 20.46
C LEU A 149 9.79 -5.31 20.18
N LEU A 150 8.84 -5.23 21.12
CA LEU A 150 7.69 -4.33 21.00
C LEU A 150 8.12 -2.87 20.87
N MET A 151 9.07 -2.42 21.70
CA MET A 151 9.59 -1.05 21.65
C MET A 151 10.25 -0.75 20.29
N GLN A 152 11.08 -1.66 19.79
CA GLN A 152 11.75 -1.50 18.49
C GLN A 152 10.74 -1.42 17.34
N HIS A 153 9.72 -2.30 17.33
CA HIS A 153 8.72 -2.33 16.28
C HIS A 153 7.79 -1.12 16.34
N ARG A 154 7.42 -0.64 17.55
CA ARG A 154 6.67 0.61 17.72
C ARG A 154 7.39 1.81 17.12
N LYS A 155 8.72 1.89 17.34
CA LYS A 155 9.54 2.95 16.76
C LYS A 155 9.51 2.89 15.23
N ARG A 156 9.80 1.72 14.63
CA ARG A 156 9.75 1.55 13.17
C ARG A 156 8.37 1.86 12.59
N HIS A 157 7.30 1.42 13.26
CA HIS A 157 5.94 1.74 12.87
C HIS A 157 5.69 3.26 12.81
N MET A 158 6.10 3.98 13.86
CA MET A 158 5.97 5.44 13.93
C MET A 158 6.76 6.13 12.82
N ASP A 159 8.01 5.73 12.60
CA ASP A 159 8.88 6.30 11.55
C ASP A 159 8.25 6.10 10.15
N LEU A 160 7.74 4.89 9.86
CA LEU A 160 7.08 4.59 8.58
C LEU A 160 5.76 5.35 8.41
N LYS A 161 4.96 5.46 9.48
CA LYS A 161 3.70 6.21 9.48
C LYS A 161 3.95 7.68 9.16
N ASP A 162 4.96 8.28 9.77
CA ASP A 162 5.27 9.70 9.56
C ASP A 162 5.85 9.96 8.17
N ASP A 163 6.64 9.02 7.62
CA ASP A 163 7.11 9.08 6.23
C ASP A 163 5.94 9.00 5.23
N MET A 164 4.97 8.08 5.43
CA MET A 164 3.77 8.01 4.60
C MET A 164 2.94 9.30 4.66
N LYS A 165 2.70 9.83 5.86
CA LYS A 165 1.98 11.10 6.03
C LYS A 165 2.68 12.27 5.33
N SER A 166 4.01 12.29 5.38
CA SER A 166 4.82 13.31 4.72
C SER A 166 4.69 13.22 3.20
N ALA A 167 4.68 12.02 2.63
CA ALA A 167 4.43 11.81 1.20
C ALA A 167 3.01 12.21 0.78
N ILE A 168 1.98 11.88 1.57
CA ILE A 168 0.60 12.33 1.31
C ILE A 168 0.54 13.87 1.30
N LYS A 169 1.17 14.53 2.27
CA LYS A 169 1.24 15.99 2.33
C LYS A 169 1.95 16.57 1.10
N TYR A 170 3.08 15.98 0.69
CA TYR A 170 3.78 16.37 -0.52
C TYR A 170 2.91 16.24 -1.78
N GLY A 171 2.20 15.10 -1.93
CA GLY A 171 1.28 14.88 -3.04
C GLY A 171 0.17 15.93 -3.11
N ARG A 172 -0.43 16.29 -1.97
CA ARG A 172 -1.45 17.34 -1.91
C ARG A 172 -0.92 18.73 -2.28
N THR A 173 0.30 19.07 -1.84
CA THR A 173 0.97 20.30 -2.27
C THR A 173 1.21 20.30 -3.78
N LEU A 174 1.71 19.18 -4.33
CA LEU A 174 1.92 19.03 -5.76
C LEU A 174 0.61 19.17 -6.55
N LEU A 175 -0.49 18.59 -6.05
CA LEU A 175 -1.81 18.71 -6.66
C LEU A 175 -2.29 20.17 -6.70
N GLY A 176 -2.00 20.95 -5.65
CA GLY A 176 -2.26 22.39 -5.62
C GLY A 176 -1.47 23.15 -6.70
N CYS A 177 -0.21 22.80 -6.91
CA CYS A 177 0.62 23.39 -7.96
C CYS A 177 0.17 23.03 -9.38
N LEU A 178 -0.40 21.85 -9.58
CA LEU A 178 -0.89 21.39 -10.89
C LEU A 178 -2.26 21.96 -11.26
N LYS A 179 -3.12 22.27 -10.28
CA LYS A 179 -4.45 22.88 -10.48
C LYS A 179 -4.41 24.39 -10.75
N ARG A 180 -3.34 24.92 -11.38
CA ARG A 180 -3.19 26.37 -11.63
C ARG A 180 -4.47 26.94 -12.29
N PRO A 181 -5.08 28.01 -11.77
CA PRO A 181 -6.18 28.67 -12.46
C PRO A 181 -5.64 29.28 -13.74
N PHE A 182 -6.15 28.83 -14.89
CA PHE A 182 -5.86 29.49 -16.15
C PHE A 182 -6.57 30.85 -16.14
N GLU A 183 -5.82 31.96 -16.24
CA GLU A 183 -6.37 33.32 -16.34
C GLU A 183 -6.83 33.67 -17.78
N GLY A 184 -6.95 32.68 -18.66
CA GLY A 184 -7.38 32.84 -20.05
C GLY A 184 -8.73 32.18 -20.35
N ASP A 185 -9.38 32.65 -21.42
CA ASP A 185 -10.67 32.14 -21.89
C ASP A 185 -10.60 30.62 -22.16
N ALA A 186 -11.61 29.90 -21.70
CA ALA A 186 -11.59 28.46 -21.51
C ALA A 186 -11.53 27.69 -22.84
N SER A 187 -10.31 27.45 -23.34
CA SER A 187 -10.06 26.37 -24.28
C SER A 187 -10.01 25.07 -23.48
N TYR A 188 -11.10 24.31 -23.51
CA TYR A 188 -11.23 23.01 -22.85
C TYR A 188 -10.17 22.04 -23.37
N ASN A 189 -9.03 21.92 -22.69
CA ASN A 189 -8.01 20.94 -23.01
C ASN A 189 -8.30 19.66 -22.19
N PRO A 190 -8.77 18.56 -22.80
CA PRO A 190 -9.16 17.35 -22.07
C PRO A 190 -8.02 16.74 -21.23
N ASP A 191 -6.78 17.04 -21.60
CA ASP A 191 -5.56 16.58 -20.94
C ASP A 191 -5.25 17.35 -19.64
N GLU A 192 -5.83 18.53 -19.45
CA GLU A 192 -5.62 19.40 -18.29
C GLU A 192 -6.28 18.84 -17.03
N ASN A 193 -7.39 18.12 -17.18
CA ASN A 193 -8.09 17.46 -16.06
C ASN A 193 -7.60 16.03 -15.79
N SER A 194 -6.89 15.40 -16.74
CA SER A 194 -6.44 14.01 -16.61
C SER A 194 -5.26 13.87 -15.64
N VAL A 195 -4.36 14.86 -15.64
CA VAL A 195 -3.14 14.95 -14.83
C VAL A 195 -3.47 15.13 -13.33
N PRO A 196 -4.25 16.15 -12.91
CA PRO A 196 -4.67 16.28 -11.51
C PRO A 196 -5.46 15.07 -11.00
N ALA A 197 -6.32 14.47 -11.83
CA ALA A 197 -7.10 13.30 -11.45
C ALA A 197 -6.22 12.06 -11.22
N ALA A 198 -5.17 11.86 -12.03
CA ALA A 198 -4.22 10.77 -11.82
C ALA A 198 -3.44 10.93 -10.51
N LEU A 199 -3.00 12.16 -10.20
CA LEU A 199 -2.32 12.45 -8.93
C LEU A 199 -3.23 12.25 -7.72
N ASP A 200 -4.48 12.73 -7.79
CA ASP A 200 -5.48 12.57 -6.73
C ASP A 200 -5.76 11.09 -6.40
N ARG A 201 -5.81 10.24 -7.43
CA ARG A 201 -5.90 8.77 -7.26
C ARG A 201 -4.68 8.20 -6.54
N LEU A 202 -3.46 8.59 -6.91
CA LEU A 202 -2.24 8.12 -6.25
C LEU A 202 -2.21 8.52 -4.76
N ILE A 203 -2.67 9.73 -4.43
CA ILE A 203 -2.79 10.20 -3.05
C ILE A 203 -3.80 9.33 -2.28
N THR A 204 -4.98 9.09 -2.88
CA THR A 204 -6.04 8.25 -2.30
C THR A 204 -5.57 6.81 -2.05
N ASP A 205 -4.81 6.24 -2.99
CA ASP A 205 -4.23 4.90 -2.86
C ASP A 205 -3.21 4.85 -1.69
N LEU A 206 -2.40 5.90 -1.53
CA LEU A 206 -1.43 5.98 -0.44
C LEU A 206 -2.11 6.15 0.93
N GLU A 207 -3.19 6.92 1.01
CA GLU A 207 -4.03 7.06 2.20
C GLU A 207 -4.72 5.75 2.59
N THR A 208 -5.22 5.01 1.60
CA THR A 208 -5.80 3.68 1.79
C THR A 208 -4.75 2.71 2.30
N THR A 209 -3.55 2.76 1.73
CA THR A 209 -2.41 1.94 2.18
C THR A 209 -2.02 2.25 3.62
N LEU A 210 -1.99 3.53 4.01
CA LEU A 210 -1.71 3.95 5.38
C LEU A 210 -2.79 3.45 6.36
N SER A 211 -4.05 3.53 5.98
CA SER A 211 -5.16 3.03 6.81
C SER A 211 -5.05 1.51 7.04
N ALA A 212 -4.77 0.75 5.97
CA ALA A 212 -4.55 -0.69 6.06
C ALA A 212 -3.28 -1.06 6.86
N PHE A 213 -2.26 -0.20 6.84
CA PHE A 213 -1.05 -0.37 7.64
C PHE A 213 -1.37 -0.28 9.13
N GLU A 214 -2.07 0.77 9.55
CA GLU A 214 -2.47 0.98 10.95
C GLU A 214 -3.36 -0.15 11.48
N GLU A 215 -4.33 -0.61 10.69
CA GLU A 215 -5.21 -1.72 11.07
C GLU A 215 -4.41 -3.01 11.33
N LYS A 216 -3.52 -3.36 10.40
CA LYS A 216 -2.66 -4.56 10.54
C LYS A 216 -1.68 -4.41 11.70
N TRP A 217 -1.14 -3.22 11.90
CA TRP A 217 -0.26 -2.91 13.02
C TRP A 217 -0.98 -3.09 14.37
N ALA A 218 -2.19 -2.57 14.52
CA ALA A 218 -2.97 -2.69 15.76
C ALA A 218 -3.20 -4.16 16.14
N GLY A 219 -3.52 -5.00 15.16
CA GLY A 219 -3.66 -6.46 15.38
C GLY A 219 -2.34 -7.12 15.80
N TYR A 220 -1.24 -6.74 15.16
CA TYR A 220 0.10 -7.23 15.51
C TYR A 220 0.53 -6.80 16.93
N GLU A 221 0.39 -5.52 17.23
CA GLU A 221 0.76 -4.94 18.53
C GLU A 221 -0.03 -5.58 19.67
N SER A 222 -1.35 -5.76 19.50
CA SER A 222 -2.19 -6.43 20.50
C SER A 222 -1.71 -7.85 20.79
N ARG A 223 -1.31 -8.62 19.77
CA ARG A 223 -0.78 -9.98 19.95
C ARG A 223 0.52 -9.99 20.73
N LEU A 224 1.43 -9.07 20.44
CA LEU A 224 2.72 -9.00 21.12
C LEU A 224 2.57 -8.51 22.58
N VAL A 225 1.69 -7.53 22.82
CA VAL A 225 1.33 -7.10 24.18
C VAL A 225 0.71 -8.25 24.97
N MET A 226 -0.15 -9.05 24.36
CA MET A 226 -0.74 -10.23 25.02
C MET A 226 0.33 -11.28 25.34
N CYS A 227 1.30 -11.50 24.45
CA CYS A 227 2.43 -12.38 24.71
C CYS A 227 3.18 -11.94 25.98
N ILE A 228 3.53 -10.66 26.09
CA ILE A 228 4.21 -10.10 27.28
C ILE A 228 3.41 -10.38 28.56
N LYS A 229 2.09 -10.13 28.54
CA LYS A 229 1.22 -10.38 29.70
C LYS A 229 1.19 -11.85 30.11
N VAL A 230 1.11 -12.77 29.15
CA VAL A 230 1.13 -14.21 29.43
C VAL A 230 2.48 -14.63 30.02
N ARG A 231 3.59 -14.15 29.45
CA ARG A 231 4.94 -14.45 30.00
C ARG A 231 5.12 -13.92 31.42
N GLN A 232 4.60 -12.72 31.69
CA GLN A 232 4.65 -12.14 33.02
C GLN A 232 3.83 -12.98 34.03
N PHE A 233 2.63 -13.39 33.65
CA PHE A 233 1.83 -14.30 34.47
C PHE A 233 2.53 -15.64 34.71
N GLU A 234 3.18 -16.24 33.69
CA GLU A 234 3.94 -17.49 33.85
C GLU A 234 5.10 -17.36 34.86
N VAL A 235 5.76 -16.20 34.90
CA VAL A 235 6.82 -15.91 35.89
C VAL A 235 6.22 -15.80 37.30
N GLU A 236 5.19 -14.97 37.46
CA GLU A 236 4.52 -14.76 38.75
C GLU A 236 3.93 -16.07 39.30
N PHE A 237 3.34 -16.90 38.43
CA PHE A 237 2.79 -18.20 38.80
C PHE A 237 3.86 -19.19 39.27
N LYS A 238 5.04 -19.19 38.63
CA LYS A 238 6.19 -20.01 39.06
C LYS A 238 6.70 -19.60 40.45
N GLU A 239 6.69 -18.30 40.76
CA GLU A 239 7.07 -17.81 42.08
C GLU A 239 6.08 -18.30 43.16
N VAL A 240 4.78 -18.14 42.91
CA VAL A 240 3.73 -18.60 43.84
C VAL A 240 3.80 -20.11 44.07
N THR A 241 3.98 -20.91 43.02
CA THR A 241 4.07 -22.37 43.13
C THR A 241 5.34 -22.83 43.85
N SER A 242 6.46 -22.11 43.69
CA SER A 242 7.69 -22.35 44.45
C SER A 242 7.49 -22.12 45.95
N VAL A 243 6.84 -21.01 46.34
CA VAL A 243 6.52 -20.72 47.74
C VAL A 243 5.59 -21.79 48.32
N TYR A 244 4.53 -22.15 47.59
CA TYR A 244 3.60 -23.19 48.00
C TYR A 244 4.30 -24.55 48.22
N SER A 245 5.17 -24.95 47.28
CA SER A 245 5.95 -26.18 47.38
C SER A 245 6.89 -26.18 48.60
N GLY A 246 7.52 -25.04 48.89
CA GLY A 246 8.36 -24.87 50.08
C GLY A 246 7.57 -25.02 51.38
N ILE A 247 6.38 -24.43 51.47
CA ILE A 247 5.48 -24.58 52.62
C ILE A 247 5.05 -26.05 52.77
N MET A 248 4.64 -26.70 51.68
CA MET A 248 4.19 -28.10 51.73
C MET A 248 5.30 -29.03 52.22
N THR A 249 6.53 -28.84 51.72
CA THR A 249 7.70 -29.64 52.12
C THR A 249 8.00 -29.47 53.61
N PHE A 250 7.91 -28.23 54.12
CA PHE A 250 8.08 -27.94 55.54
C PHE A 250 7.02 -28.64 56.41
N LEU A 251 5.75 -28.60 56.01
CA LEU A 251 4.65 -29.22 56.75
C LEU A 251 4.73 -30.75 56.76
N THR A 252 5.16 -31.38 55.65
CA THR A 252 5.30 -32.83 55.56
C THR A 252 6.59 -33.37 56.17
N GLY A 253 7.56 -32.50 56.48
CA GLY A 253 8.84 -32.85 57.09
C GLY A 253 8.79 -33.07 58.62
N PHE A 254 7.64 -32.87 59.25
CA PHE A 254 7.45 -33.22 60.67
C PHE A 254 7.16 -34.72 60.80
N GLU A 255 8.15 -35.50 61.25
CA GLU A 255 7.87 -36.80 61.87
C GLU A 255 7.00 -36.57 63.11
N PRO A 256 5.88 -37.30 63.31
CA PRO A 256 5.16 -37.23 64.56
C PRO A 256 6.09 -37.66 65.69
N LEU A 257 6.47 -36.74 66.57
CA LEU A 257 7.19 -37.03 67.81
C LEU A 257 6.49 -38.22 68.46
N ASP A 258 7.27 -39.28 68.67
CA ASP A 258 6.83 -40.59 69.12
C ASP A 258 6.11 -40.47 70.47
N MET A 259 4.78 -40.30 70.41
CA MET A 259 3.91 -40.07 71.56
C MET A 259 3.65 -41.37 72.34
N GLN A 260 4.64 -42.27 72.40
CA GLN A 260 4.62 -43.50 73.20
C GLN A 260 5.54 -43.45 74.42
N SER A 261 6.48 -42.50 74.51
CA SER A 261 7.43 -42.44 75.63
C SER A 261 6.96 -41.61 76.84
N ALA A 262 5.92 -40.79 76.71
CA ALA A 262 5.42 -39.95 77.81
C ALA A 262 4.30 -40.58 78.66
N SER A 263 3.73 -41.74 78.26
CA SER A 263 2.60 -42.36 78.97
C SER A 263 2.99 -43.43 80.01
N MET A 264 4.25 -43.88 80.08
CA MET A 264 4.63 -44.97 80.99
C MET A 264 5.25 -44.55 82.34
N ALA A 265 5.53 -43.26 82.56
CA ALA A 265 6.08 -42.79 83.84
C ALA A 265 5.02 -42.39 84.89
N TRP A 266 3.75 -42.25 84.49
CA TRP A 266 2.64 -41.95 85.42
C TRP A 266 1.85 -43.17 85.90
N TRP A 267 2.17 -44.38 85.39
CA TRP A 267 1.39 -45.60 85.65
C TRP A 267 1.97 -46.55 86.73
N LEU A 268 3.12 -46.22 87.35
CA LEU A 268 3.72 -47.06 88.42
C LEU A 268 3.72 -46.39 89.81
N GLY A 269 2.76 -45.49 90.08
CA GLY A 269 2.70 -44.85 91.40
C GLY A 269 1.36 -44.22 91.75
N CYS A 270 0.28 -45.00 91.87
CA CYS A 270 -0.74 -44.76 92.91
C CYS A 270 -1.78 -45.90 92.99
N PRO A 271 -2.24 -46.28 94.20
CA PRO A 271 -3.14 -47.41 94.44
C PRO A 271 -4.63 -46.99 94.55
N HIS A 272 -5.49 -47.89 94.07
CA HIS A 272 -6.92 -48.06 94.40
C HIS A 272 -7.99 -47.04 93.95
N MET A 273 -9.12 -47.65 93.54
CA MET A 273 -10.48 -47.12 93.25
C MET A 273 -10.60 -46.31 91.95
N GLY A 274 -11.63 -46.45 91.11
CA GLY A 274 -12.91 -47.15 91.14
C GLY A 274 -13.57 -46.93 89.77
N ARG A 275 -14.64 -47.67 89.49
CA ARG A 275 -15.27 -47.84 88.17
C ARG A 275 -15.83 -46.55 87.58
N GLY A 276 -15.69 -46.39 86.25
CA GLY A 276 -16.68 -45.71 85.40
C GLY A 276 -16.18 -44.50 84.61
N ALA A 277 -15.89 -44.71 83.31
CA ALA A 277 -16.23 -43.80 82.21
C ALA A 277 -15.69 -44.37 80.88
N ARG A 278 -16.57 -44.86 80.00
CA ARG A 278 -16.25 -45.12 78.59
C ARG A 278 -16.33 -43.78 77.84
N VAL A 279 -15.20 -43.25 77.41
CA VAL A 279 -15.14 -42.12 76.48
C VAL A 279 -15.27 -42.65 75.05
N ARG A 280 -16.26 -42.12 74.32
CA ARG A 280 -16.58 -42.44 72.93
C ARG A 280 -15.47 -41.96 71.99
N THR A 281 -15.02 -42.86 71.12
CA THR A 281 -14.33 -42.55 69.86
C THR A 281 -15.36 -42.01 68.85
N LEU A 282 -15.06 -40.85 68.26
CA LEU A 282 -15.75 -40.33 67.08
C LEU A 282 -14.70 -39.72 66.15
N TRP A 283 -14.21 -40.54 65.22
CA TRP A 283 -13.53 -40.07 64.02
C TRP A 283 -14.63 -39.62 63.04
N ARG A 284 -14.62 -38.35 62.63
CA ARG A 284 -15.42 -37.85 61.51
C ARG A 284 -14.48 -37.20 60.50
N LEU A 285 -14.16 -37.98 59.47
CA LEU A 285 -13.69 -37.50 58.17
C LEU A 285 -14.85 -36.76 57.51
N GLU A 286 -14.69 -35.47 57.22
CA GLU A 286 -15.44 -34.84 56.13
C GLU A 286 -14.47 -34.10 55.22
N VAL A 287 -14.44 -34.64 54.00
CA VAL A 287 -13.82 -34.15 52.78
C VAL A 287 -14.57 -32.90 52.34
N PHE A 288 -13.86 -31.80 52.06
CA PHE A 288 -14.38 -30.75 51.18
C PHE A 288 -13.42 -30.55 50.00
N SER A 289 -13.93 -30.93 48.84
CA SER A 289 -13.40 -30.70 47.51
C SER A 289 -13.63 -29.24 47.12
N LEU A 290 -12.67 -28.62 46.43
CA LEU A 290 -13.00 -27.54 45.49
C LEU A 290 -12.18 -27.67 44.21
N TYR A 291 -12.92 -27.90 43.13
CA TYR A 291 -12.57 -27.83 41.72
C TYR A 291 -11.88 -26.51 41.35
N ILE A 292 -10.90 -26.57 40.44
CA ILE A 292 -10.69 -25.49 39.45
C ILE A 292 -10.40 -26.13 38.08
N TYR A 293 -11.38 -25.99 37.18
CA TYR A 293 -11.20 -25.87 35.74
C TYR A 293 -11.00 -24.38 35.45
N VAL A 294 -9.84 -23.97 34.93
CA VAL A 294 -9.62 -22.99 33.85
C VAL A 294 -8.27 -23.35 33.22
#